data_AF-A0A3D2NP30-F1
#
_entry.id   AF-A0A3D2NP30-F1
#
_cell.length_a   1.000
_cell.length_b   1.000
_cell.length_c   1.000
_cell.angle_alpha   90.00
_cell.angle_beta   90.00
_cell.angle_gamma   90.00
#
_symmetry.space_group_name_H-M   'P 1'
#
loop_
_entity.id
_entity.type
_entity.pdbx_description
1 polymer ?
#
loop_
_entity_poly.entity_id
_entity_poly.type
_entity_poly.pdbx_seq_one_letter_code
_entity_poly.pdbx_strand_id
1 'polypeptide(L)'
;MASLRIFFLFALSLPAWGADQEAETSRFLSGVFGQPPAMATLWLTGELRPDVRAILDHDYPAARVRYWHVGRRTVWVLDEIGKEMPITVGIVIGNGAIERVQVLVYRESRGWEVKSPAFTAQYA
;
A
#
# COMPACT_ATOMS: atom_id res chain seq x y z
N MET A 1 -10.00 -43.35 -20.32
CA MET A 1 -10.43 -42.55 -19.15
C MET A 1 -9.25 -41.84 -18.45
N ALA A 2 -8.19 -41.46 -19.18
CA ALA A 2 -7.09 -40.64 -18.64
C ALA A 2 -7.18 -39.17 -19.09
N SER A 3 -7.95 -38.90 -20.13
CA SER A 3 -8.11 -37.57 -20.77
C SER A 3 -9.03 -36.61 -20.00
N LEU A 4 -9.91 -37.12 -19.13
CA LEU A 4 -10.85 -36.31 -18.35
C LEU A 4 -10.22 -35.73 -17.06
N ARG A 5 -9.12 -36.31 -16.58
CA ARG A 5 -8.40 -35.86 -15.37
C ARG A 5 -7.48 -34.67 -15.61
N ILE A 6 -7.03 -34.47 -16.85
CA ILE A 6 -6.14 -33.35 -17.24
C ILE A 6 -6.94 -32.03 -17.35
N PHE A 7 -8.23 -32.09 -17.66
CA PHE A 7 -9.08 -30.90 -17.81
C PHE A 7 -9.40 -30.21 -16.47
N PHE A 8 -9.39 -30.95 -15.36
CA PHE A 8 -9.70 -30.40 -14.02
C PHE A 8 -8.54 -29.64 -13.38
N LEU A 9 -7.30 -29.88 -13.82
CA LEU A 9 -6.11 -29.18 -13.31
C LEU A 9 -5.86 -27.82 -13.99
N PHE A 10 -6.46 -27.57 -15.16
CA PHE A 10 -6.36 -26.28 -15.86
C PHE A 10 -7.34 -25.22 -15.34
N ALA A 11 -8.36 -25.58 -14.56
CA ALA A 11 -9.34 -24.65 -14.01
C ALA A 11 -8.86 -23.86 -12.77
N LEU A 12 -7.69 -24.21 -12.21
CA LEU A 12 -7.11 -23.58 -11.02
C LEU A 12 -6.15 -22.41 -11.33
N SER A 13 -5.92 -22.09 -12.61
CA SER A 13 -5.02 -21.01 -13.02
C SER A 13 -5.73 -19.70 -13.37
N LEU A 14 -7.01 -19.53 -13.02
CA LEU A 14 -7.66 -18.24 -13.17
C LEU A 14 -6.92 -17.20 -12.31
N PRO A 15 -6.32 -16.15 -12.91
CA PRO A 15 -5.72 -15.10 -12.11
C PRO A 15 -6.84 -14.48 -11.27
N ALA A 16 -6.60 -14.31 -9.97
CA ALA A 16 -7.51 -13.55 -9.13
C ALA A 16 -7.54 -12.11 -9.66
N TRP A 17 -8.71 -11.63 -10.07
CA TRP A 17 -8.92 -10.23 -10.47
C TRP A 17 -8.97 -9.36 -9.21
N GLY A 18 -7.83 -9.23 -8.57
CA GLY A 18 -7.58 -8.27 -7.50
C GLY A 18 -6.69 -7.16 -8.01
N ALA A 19 -6.82 -5.96 -7.46
CA ALA A 19 -5.83 -4.92 -7.67
C ALA A 19 -4.46 -5.43 -7.19
N ASP A 20 -3.53 -5.54 -8.15
CA ASP A 20 -2.16 -5.99 -7.92
C ASP A 20 -1.40 -4.90 -7.17
N GLN A 21 -1.32 -5.08 -5.85
CA GLN A 21 -0.67 -4.13 -4.95
C GLN A 21 0.81 -3.94 -5.27
N GLU A 22 1.50 -4.97 -5.75
CA GLU A 22 2.91 -4.88 -6.10
C GLU A 22 3.09 -4.04 -7.37
N ALA A 23 2.25 -4.26 -8.39
CA ALA A 23 2.25 -3.43 -9.59
C ALA A 23 1.92 -1.95 -9.28
N GLU A 24 0.87 -1.67 -8.49
CA GLU A 24 0.52 -0.28 -8.14
C GLU A 24 1.60 0.40 -7.30
N THR A 25 2.20 -0.33 -6.35
CA THR A 25 3.34 0.17 -5.56
C THR A 25 4.53 0.47 -6.45
N SER A 26 4.86 -0.42 -7.39
CA SER A 26 5.96 -0.24 -8.33
C SER A 26 5.75 0.99 -9.22
N ARG A 27 4.54 1.19 -9.76
CA ARG A 27 4.20 2.39 -10.55
C ARG A 27 4.33 3.66 -9.73
N PHE A 28 3.84 3.66 -8.49
CA PHE A 28 3.95 4.80 -7.59
C PHE A 28 5.41 5.16 -7.30
N LEU A 29 6.23 4.17 -6.91
CA LEU A 29 7.65 4.37 -6.63
C LEU A 29 8.42 4.85 -7.85
N SER A 30 8.13 4.30 -9.03
CA SER A 30 8.73 4.73 -10.30
C SER A 30 8.33 6.17 -10.63
N GLY A 31 7.09 6.58 -10.33
CA GLY A 31 6.63 7.97 -10.47
C GLY A 31 7.27 8.95 -9.49
N VAL A 32 7.88 8.48 -8.40
CA VAL A 32 8.56 9.32 -7.41
C VAL A 32 10.07 9.37 -7.64
N PHE A 33 10.70 8.23 -7.96
CA PHE A 33 12.16 8.08 -8.03
C PHE A 33 12.70 7.80 -9.44
N GLY A 34 11.84 7.46 -10.41
CA GLY A 34 12.26 6.88 -11.69
C GLY A 34 12.73 5.43 -11.50
N GLN A 35 13.89 5.25 -10.88
CA GLN A 35 14.40 3.96 -10.40
C GLN A 35 14.33 3.92 -8.87
N PRO A 36 13.41 3.13 -8.28
CA PRO A 36 13.28 3.05 -6.83
C PRO A 36 14.57 2.57 -6.16
N PRO A 37 14.98 3.15 -5.03
CA PRO A 37 16.12 2.63 -4.25
C PRO A 37 15.78 1.27 -3.64
N ALA A 38 16.74 0.66 -2.93
CA ALA A 38 16.47 -0.53 -2.16
C ALA A 38 15.39 -0.26 -1.09
N MET A 39 14.47 -1.21 -0.93
CA MET A 39 13.44 -1.17 0.10
C MET A 39 14.06 -1.32 1.49
N ALA A 40 13.65 -0.45 2.41
CA ALA A 40 13.92 -0.55 3.83
C ALA A 40 12.65 -0.98 4.59
N THR A 41 12.83 -1.38 5.83
CA THR A 41 11.75 -1.90 6.69
C THR A 41 11.84 -1.27 8.06
N LEU A 42 10.75 -0.66 8.51
CA LEU A 42 10.58 -0.20 9.87
C LEU A 42 9.79 -1.24 10.65
N TRP A 43 10.38 -1.81 11.69
CA TRP A 43 9.68 -2.71 12.60
C TRP A 43 8.92 -1.91 13.66
N LEU A 44 7.63 -2.20 13.81
CA LEU A 44 6.79 -1.61 14.85
C LEU A 44 6.98 -2.45 16.12
N THR A 45 7.94 -2.08 16.98
CA THR A 45 8.27 -2.79 18.22
C THR A 45 8.54 -1.82 19.36
N GLY A 46 8.53 -2.32 20.60
CA GLY A 46 8.75 -1.50 21.80
C GLY A 46 7.74 -0.35 21.89
N GLU A 47 8.25 0.84 22.24
CA GLU A 47 7.47 2.08 22.40
C GLU A 47 6.80 2.56 21.10
N LEU A 48 7.28 2.15 19.93
CA LEU A 48 6.67 2.56 18.67
C LEU A 48 5.27 1.97 18.47
N ARG A 49 4.98 0.79 19.05
CA ARG A 49 3.64 0.17 18.95
C ARG A 49 2.56 0.99 19.65
N PRO A 50 2.70 1.36 20.95
CA PRO A 50 1.68 2.17 21.62
C PRO A 50 1.53 3.56 20.98
N ASP A 51 2.61 4.17 20.49
CA ASP A 51 2.53 5.45 19.77
C ASP A 51 1.70 5.35 18.48
N VAL A 52 1.96 4.32 17.66
CA VAL A 52 1.17 4.07 16.44
C VAL A 52 -0.29 3.80 16.79
N ARG A 53 -0.57 2.99 17.81
CA ARG A 53 -1.93 2.72 18.27
C ARG A 53 -2.64 3.98 18.73
N ALA A 54 -1.96 4.88 19.44
CA ALA A 54 -2.54 6.13 19.91
C ALA A 54 -2.90 7.08 18.74
N ILE A 55 -2.14 7.05 17.64
CA ILE A 55 -2.43 7.84 16.44
C ILE A 55 -3.57 7.24 15.63
N LEU A 56 -3.58 5.92 15.45
CA LEU A 56 -4.56 5.23 14.60
C LEU A 56 -5.87 4.91 15.31
N ASP A 57 -5.88 4.91 16.65
CA ASP A 57 -6.97 4.43 17.52
C ASP A 57 -7.23 2.91 17.43
N HIS A 58 -6.31 2.16 16.80
CA HIS A 58 -6.31 0.70 16.75
C HIS A 58 -4.92 0.13 16.46
N ASP A 59 -4.78 -1.18 16.52
CA ASP A 59 -3.53 -1.87 16.19
C ASP A 59 -3.29 -1.91 14.67
N TYR A 60 -2.15 -1.39 14.22
CA TYR A 60 -1.76 -1.50 12.83
C TYR A 60 -1.65 -2.98 12.41
N PRO A 61 -2.20 -3.39 11.25
CA PRO A 61 -2.41 -4.81 10.90
C PRO A 61 -1.12 -5.60 10.64
N ALA A 62 0.05 -4.96 10.62
CA ALA A 62 1.33 -5.60 10.37
C ALA A 62 2.40 -5.27 11.42
N ALA A 63 3.37 -6.16 11.60
CA ALA A 63 4.49 -5.93 12.52
C ALA A 63 5.54 -4.94 11.98
N ARG A 64 5.44 -4.55 10.71
CA ARG A 64 6.44 -3.74 10.01
C ARG A 64 5.83 -2.94 8.87
N VAL A 65 6.46 -1.82 8.53
CA VAL A 65 6.11 -0.94 7.41
C VAL A 65 7.28 -0.89 6.44
N ARG A 66 6.97 -0.97 5.13
CA ARG A 66 7.97 -0.85 4.07
C ARG A 66 8.12 0.61 3.66
N TYR A 67 9.36 1.03 3.45
CA TYR A 67 9.64 2.37 2.98
C TYR A 67 10.89 2.44 2.10
N TRP A 68 11.02 3.53 1.37
CA TRP A 68 12.12 3.84 0.46
C TRP A 68 12.63 5.24 0.77
N HIS A 69 13.92 5.50 0.57
CA HIS A 69 14.45 6.83 0.84
C HIS A 69 15.61 7.20 -0.08
N VAL A 70 15.71 8.49 -0.38
CA VAL A 70 16.85 9.13 -1.05
C VAL A 70 17.06 10.50 -0.42
N GLY A 71 18.22 10.70 0.22
CA GLY A 71 18.51 11.93 0.96
C GLY A 71 17.45 12.21 2.04
N ARG A 72 16.80 13.38 1.96
CA ARG A 72 15.73 13.83 2.89
C ARG A 72 14.32 13.44 2.44
N ARG A 73 14.19 12.67 1.36
CA ARG A 73 12.89 12.24 0.82
C ARG A 73 12.66 10.78 1.18
N THR A 74 11.50 10.48 1.75
CA THR A 74 11.08 9.13 2.09
C THR A 74 9.73 8.83 1.46
N VAL A 75 9.52 7.58 1.06
CA VAL A 75 8.24 7.08 0.55
C VAL A 75 7.81 5.90 1.41
N TRP A 76 6.60 5.96 1.93
CA TRP A 76 6.02 4.95 2.81
C TRP A 76 4.84 4.30 2.11
N VAL A 77 4.71 2.98 2.25
CA VAL A 77 3.55 2.23 1.78
C VAL A 77 2.90 1.55 2.97
N LEU A 78 1.67 1.95 3.25
CA LEU A 78 0.88 1.52 4.40
C LEU A 78 -0.32 0.71 3.92
N ASP A 79 -0.64 -0.35 4.66
CA ASP A 79 -1.81 -1.19 4.45
C ASP A 79 -2.77 -0.98 5.63
N GLU A 80 -4.03 -0.73 5.32
CA GLU A 80 -5.08 -0.50 6.32
C GLU A 80 -6.40 -1.13 5.92
N ILE A 81 -7.29 -1.33 6.89
CA ILE A 81 -8.70 -1.56 6.64
C ILE A 81 -9.38 -0.19 6.52
N GLY A 82 -10.10 0.02 5.41
CA GLY A 82 -10.89 1.22 5.21
C GLY A 82 -12.14 1.22 6.10
N LYS A 83 -13.31 1.23 5.48
CA LYS A 83 -14.57 0.98 6.21
C LYS A 83 -14.69 -0.51 6.54
N GLU A 84 -14.41 -1.37 5.57
CA GLU A 84 -14.64 -2.83 5.63
C GLU A 84 -13.55 -3.62 4.89
N MET A 85 -12.85 -3.02 3.93
CA MET A 85 -11.97 -3.70 2.99
C MET A 85 -10.53 -3.19 3.07
N PRO A 86 -9.53 -4.04 2.78
CA PRO A 86 -8.14 -3.63 2.80
C PRO A 86 -7.83 -2.64 1.67
N ILE A 87 -7.16 -1.56 2.03
CA ILE A 87 -6.64 -0.50 1.16
C ILE A 87 -5.12 -0.37 1.35
N THR A 88 -4.46 0.22 0.35
CA THR A 88 -3.04 0.52 0.40
C THR A 88 -2.81 1.97 0.04
N VAL A 89 -2.03 2.69 0.85
CA VAL A 89 -1.75 4.12 0.67
C VAL A 89 -0.24 4.34 0.54
N GLY A 90 0.14 5.14 -0.45
CA GLY A 90 1.49 5.63 -0.66
C GLY A 90 1.61 7.07 -0.18
N ILE A 91 2.63 7.36 0.63
CA ILE A 91 2.89 8.69 1.19
C ILE A 91 4.33 9.08 0.87
N VAL A 92 4.51 10.24 0.26
CA VAL A 92 5.83 10.85 0.04
C VAL A 92 6.02 11.96 1.06
N ILE A 93 7.12 11.88 1.80
CA ILE A 93 7.54 12.91 2.76
C ILE A 93 8.88 13.47 2.27
N GLY A 94 8.98 14.79 2.17
CA GLY A 94 10.22 15.48 1.84
C GLY A 94 10.43 16.68 2.74
N ASN A 95 11.65 16.84 3.25
CA ASN A 95 12.02 17.94 4.15
C ASN A 95 11.11 18.07 5.38
N GLY A 96 10.59 16.94 5.89
CA GLY A 96 9.72 16.91 7.07
C GLY A 96 8.25 17.24 6.81
N ALA A 97 7.84 17.41 5.56
CA ALA A 97 6.44 17.66 5.17
C ALA A 97 5.94 16.58 4.20
N ILE A 98 4.62 16.35 4.19
CA ILE A 98 3.98 15.50 3.20
C ILE A 98 4.04 16.23 1.86
N GLU A 99 4.56 15.58 0.83
CA GLU A 99 4.59 16.12 -0.54
C GLU A 99 3.50 15.51 -1.42
N ARG A 100 3.06 14.29 -1.10
CA ARG A 100 2.06 13.55 -1.88
C ARG A 100 1.46 12.43 -1.07
N VAL A 101 0.14 12.27 -1.21
CA VAL A 101 -0.62 11.11 -0.74
C VAL A 101 -1.36 10.50 -1.93
N GLN A 102 -1.36 9.18 -2.04
CA GLN A 102 -2.11 8.46 -3.07
C GLN A 102 -2.64 7.14 -2.55
N VAL A 103 -3.93 6.86 -2.78
CA VAL A 103 -4.50 5.53 -2.56
C VAL A 103 -4.10 4.63 -3.73
N LEU A 104 -3.21 3.67 -3.47
CA LEU A 104 -2.66 2.76 -4.47
C LEU A 104 -3.63 1.64 -4.78
N VAL A 105 -4.20 1.04 -3.73
CA VAL A 105 -5.19 -0.02 -3.87
C VAL A 105 -6.42 0.31 -3.06
N TYR A 106 -7.58 0.10 -3.67
CA TYR A 106 -8.88 0.38 -3.09
C TYR A 106 -9.86 -0.72 -3.45
N ARG A 107 -10.62 -1.18 -2.46
CA ARG A 107 -11.49 -2.36 -2.59
C ARG A 107 -12.88 -2.15 -1.98
N GLU A 108 -13.18 -0.95 -1.49
CA GLU A 108 -14.48 -0.64 -0.89
C GLU A 108 -15.58 -0.49 -1.93
N SER A 109 -16.82 -0.72 -1.51
CA SER A 109 -18.01 -0.58 -2.36
C SER A 109 -18.38 0.87 -2.69
N ARG A 110 -17.96 1.83 -1.85
CA ARG A 110 -18.33 3.25 -1.90
C ARG A 110 -17.23 4.10 -1.26
N GLY A 111 -17.22 5.41 -1.52
CA GLY A 111 -16.19 6.32 -1.02
C GLY A 111 -15.01 6.52 -1.97
N TRP A 112 -15.20 6.26 -3.27
CA TRP A 112 -14.14 6.31 -4.30
C TRP A 112 -13.49 7.69 -4.42
N GLU A 113 -14.13 8.72 -3.88
CA GLU A 113 -13.63 10.09 -3.79
C GLU A 113 -12.26 10.16 -3.13
N VAL A 114 -11.95 9.29 -2.16
CA VAL A 114 -10.65 9.28 -1.47
C VAL A 114 -9.47 8.93 -2.37
N LYS A 115 -9.73 8.32 -3.53
CA LYS A 115 -8.70 8.02 -4.55
C LYS A 115 -8.43 9.18 -5.48
N SER A 116 -9.30 10.20 -5.49
CA SER A 116 -9.18 11.33 -6.40
C SER A 116 -7.94 12.16 -6.06
N PRO A 117 -7.16 12.60 -7.07
CA PRO A 117 -6.06 13.55 -6.85
C PRO A 117 -6.53 14.83 -6.15
N ALA A 118 -7.75 15.30 -6.44
CA ALA A 118 -8.30 16.49 -5.79
C ALA A 118 -8.53 16.29 -4.28
N PHE A 119 -8.95 15.08 -3.88
CA PHE A 119 -9.15 14.76 -2.47
C PHE A 119 -7.80 14.64 -1.74
N THR A 120 -6.81 13.98 -2.33
CA THR A 120 -5.52 13.77 -1.65
C THR A 120 -4.59 14.98 -1.69
N ALA A 121 -4.86 15.96 -2.57
CA ALA A 121 -4.11 17.21 -2.63
C ALA A 121 -4.18 18.04 -1.34
N GLN A 122 -5.20 17.86 -0.51
CA GLN A 122 -5.35 18.61 0.75
C GLN A 122 -4.30 18.27 1.83
N TYR A 123 -3.54 17.18 1.63
CA TYR A 123 -2.54 16.71 2.60
C TYR A 123 -1.12 17.17 2.28
N ALA A 124 -0.89 17.79 1.12
CA ALA A 124 0.40 18.28 0.67
C ALA A 124 0.54 19.80 0.82
#